data_AF-A0A0A0QXC5-F1
#
_entry.id   AF-A0A0A0QXC5-F1
#
_cell.length_a   1.000
_cell.length_b   1.000
_cell.length_c   1.000
_cell.angle_alpha   90.00
_cell.angle_beta   90.00
_cell.angle_gamma   90.00
#
_symmetry.space_group_name_H-M   'P 1'
#
loop_
_entity.id
_entity.type
_entity.pdbx_description
1 polymer ?
#
loop_
_entity_poly.entity_id
_entity_poly.type
_entity_poly.pdbx_seq_one_letter_code
_entity_poly.pdbx_strand_id
1 'polypeptide(L)'
;MEVRELLSQYDFPGDDIPVIRGSALKALEGDAHYVAQVNELIETLDTYIEDPVREVDKPFLMPVEDVFTITGRGTVVTGRVERGQVKAGDEVEIVGLKETRKTIVTAVEMFKKDLDFAQAGDNVGALLRGINREDVQRGQVLAKPGSVKPHSKFVAQV
;
A
#
# COMPACT_ATOMS: atom_id res chain seq x y z
N MET A 1 -28.50 -1.81 18.66
CA MET A 1 -27.42 -0.92 18.23
C MET A 1 -27.40 -0.97 16.71
N GLU A 2 -27.87 0.09 16.08
CA GLU A 2 -27.88 0.21 14.61
C GLU A 2 -26.49 0.61 14.09
N VAL A 3 -26.26 0.50 12.77
CA VAL A 3 -24.95 0.76 12.15
C VAL A 3 -24.42 2.17 12.47
N ARG A 4 -25.30 3.18 12.46
CA ARG A 4 -24.91 4.58 12.75
C ARG A 4 -24.53 4.80 14.22
N GLU A 5 -25.26 4.17 15.14
CA GLU A 5 -24.95 4.21 16.57
C GLU A 5 -23.60 3.55 16.87
N LEU A 6 -23.32 2.42 16.20
CA LEU A 6 -22.04 1.72 16.33
C LEU A 6 -20.89 2.57 15.79
N LEU A 7 -21.05 3.23 14.63
CA LEU A 7 -20.04 4.15 14.09
C LEU A 7 -19.75 5.30 15.06
N SER A 8 -20.80 5.91 15.59
CA SER A 8 -20.69 7.02 16.54
C SER A 8 -20.02 6.61 17.85
N GLN A 9 -20.20 5.35 18.29
CA GLN A 9 -19.53 4.81 19.48
C GLN A 9 -17.99 4.75 19.33
N TYR A 10 -17.48 4.65 18.10
CA TYR A 10 -16.04 4.61 17.80
C TYR A 10 -15.55 5.90 17.15
N ASP A 11 -16.17 7.04 17.50
CA ASP A 11 -15.75 8.39 17.09
C ASP A 11 -15.78 8.65 15.57
N PHE A 12 -16.55 7.85 14.80
CA PHE A 12 -16.87 8.16 13.41
C PHE A 12 -18.14 9.02 13.31
N PRO A 13 -18.28 9.86 12.26
CA PRO A 13 -19.47 10.70 12.08
C PRO A 13 -20.66 9.88 11.59
N GLY A 14 -21.24 9.07 12.48
CA GLY A 14 -22.24 8.08 12.15
C GLY A 14 -23.51 8.64 11.51
N ASP A 15 -23.85 9.90 11.77
CA ASP A 15 -25.00 10.59 11.15
C ASP A 15 -24.69 11.13 9.74
N ASP A 16 -23.45 11.54 9.49
CA ASP A 16 -23.05 12.16 8.22
C ASP A 16 -22.55 11.15 7.18
N ILE A 17 -22.14 9.94 7.61
CA ILE A 17 -21.65 8.90 6.69
C ILE A 17 -22.76 8.51 5.69
N PRO A 18 -22.51 8.60 4.37
CA PRO A 18 -23.44 8.14 3.35
C PRO A 18 -23.71 6.63 3.45
N VAL A 19 -24.97 6.23 3.29
CA VAL A 19 -25.36 4.82 3.31
C VAL A 19 -26.23 4.54 2.08
N ILE A 20 -25.62 3.92 1.07
CA ILE A 20 -26.32 3.44 -0.12
C ILE A 20 -26.86 2.04 0.17
N ARG A 21 -28.17 1.83 -0.03
CA ARG A 21 -28.82 0.53 0.13
C ARG A 21 -28.86 -0.15 -1.22
N GLY A 22 -28.29 -1.34 -1.35
CA GLY A 22 -28.35 -2.09 -2.61
C GLY A 22 -28.11 -3.59 -2.49
N SER A 23 -27.86 -4.24 -3.63
CA SER A 23 -27.64 -5.68 -3.72
C SER A 23 -26.57 -5.97 -4.77
N ALA A 24 -25.38 -6.37 -4.32
CA ALA A 24 -24.26 -6.71 -5.19
C ALA A 24 -24.60 -7.89 -6.13
N LEU A 25 -25.37 -8.88 -5.65
CA LEU A 25 -25.78 -10.03 -6.46
C LEU A 25 -26.65 -9.60 -7.63
N LYS A 26 -27.71 -8.84 -7.38
CA LYS A 26 -28.62 -8.39 -8.44
C LYS A 26 -27.98 -7.41 -9.40
N ALA A 27 -27.08 -6.55 -8.91
CA ALA A 27 -26.28 -5.68 -9.77
C ALA A 27 -25.41 -6.52 -10.73
N LEU A 28 -24.78 -7.59 -10.23
CA LEU A 28 -24.00 -8.52 -11.05
C LEU A 28 -24.85 -9.30 -12.05
N GLU A 29 -26.09 -9.64 -11.68
CA GLU A 29 -27.08 -10.24 -12.58
C GLU A 29 -27.65 -9.25 -13.62
N GLY A 30 -27.30 -7.97 -13.52
CA GLY A 30 -27.66 -6.93 -14.49
C GLY A 30 -28.97 -6.19 -14.22
N ASP A 31 -29.55 -6.30 -13.02
CA ASP A 31 -30.72 -5.51 -12.63
C ASP A 31 -30.36 -4.02 -12.57
N ALA A 32 -30.96 -3.24 -13.47
CA ALA A 32 -30.66 -1.83 -13.65
C ALA A 32 -30.82 -0.99 -12.37
N HIS A 33 -31.76 -1.33 -11.48
CA HIS A 33 -31.95 -0.62 -10.22
C HIS A 33 -30.74 -0.78 -9.29
N TYR A 34 -30.22 -2.01 -9.18
CA TYR A 34 -29.09 -2.29 -8.29
C TYR A 34 -27.75 -1.91 -8.92
N VAL A 35 -27.63 -1.93 -10.26
CA VAL A 35 -26.48 -1.35 -10.95
C VAL A 35 -26.37 0.15 -10.68
N ALA A 36 -27.50 0.87 -10.69
CA ALA A 36 -27.51 2.31 -10.36
C ALA A 36 -27.01 2.60 -8.94
N GLN A 37 -27.34 1.75 -7.96
CA GLN A 37 -26.85 1.89 -6.58
C GLN A 37 -25.35 1.63 -6.45
N VAL A 38 -24.78 0.72 -7.25
CA VAL A 38 -23.33 0.54 -7.29
C VAL A 38 -22.66 1.79 -7.86
N ASN A 39 -23.23 2.39 -8.92
CA ASN A 39 -22.70 3.63 -9.48
C ASN A 39 -22.80 4.80 -8.48
N GLU A 40 -23.93 4.92 -7.77
CA GLU A 40 -24.10 5.91 -6.69
C GLU A 40 -23.06 5.73 -5.58
N LEU A 41 -22.76 4.47 -5.21
CA LEU A 41 -21.69 4.18 -4.26
C LEU A 41 -20.32 4.66 -4.79
N ILE A 42 -19.98 4.40 -6.05
CA ILE A 42 -18.73 4.86 -6.64
C ILE A 42 -18.64 6.39 -6.66
N GLU A 43 -19.70 7.08 -7.10
CA GLU A 43 -19.75 8.55 -7.10
C GLU A 43 -19.65 9.14 -5.68
N THR A 44 -20.22 8.45 -4.70
CA THR A 44 -20.09 8.82 -3.29
C THR A 44 -18.65 8.66 -2.80
N LEU A 45 -17.91 7.63 -3.25
CA LEU A 45 -16.49 7.51 -2.91
C LEU A 45 -15.69 8.69 -3.46
N ASP A 46 -15.95 9.09 -4.70
CA ASP A 46 -15.25 10.21 -5.36
C ASP A 46 -15.54 11.58 -4.71
N THR A 47 -16.70 11.74 -4.05
CA THR A 47 -17.14 13.03 -3.50
C THR A 47 -17.00 13.14 -1.98
N TYR A 48 -17.13 12.03 -1.25
CA TYR A 48 -17.08 12.03 0.22
C TYR A 48 -15.68 11.77 0.77
N ILE A 49 -14.85 11.00 0.04
CA ILE A 49 -13.48 10.71 0.46
C ILE A 49 -12.54 11.72 -0.19
N GLU A 50 -11.93 12.58 0.62
CA GLU A 50 -10.91 13.49 0.12
C GLU A 50 -9.71 12.72 -0.45
N ASP A 51 -9.14 13.26 -1.53
CA ASP A 51 -7.93 12.70 -2.12
C ASP A 51 -6.80 12.70 -1.07
N PRO A 52 -6.20 11.53 -0.77
CA PRO A 52 -5.14 11.46 0.21
C PRO A 52 -3.91 12.23 -0.28
N VAL A 53 -3.36 13.08 0.59
CA VAL A 53 -2.12 13.79 0.31
C VAL A 53 -0.98 12.76 0.18
N ARG A 54 -0.45 12.62 -1.02
CA ARG A 54 0.69 11.74 -1.30
C ARG A 54 1.98 12.41 -0.86
N GLU A 55 2.70 11.80 0.08
CA GLU A 55 3.97 12.33 0.61
C GLU A 55 5.16 12.04 -0.32
N VAL A 56 5.10 12.49 -1.57
CA VAL A 56 6.09 12.16 -2.62
C VAL A 56 7.46 12.79 -2.42
N ASP A 57 7.55 13.91 -1.71
CA ASP A 57 8.81 14.63 -1.48
C ASP A 57 9.63 14.07 -0.30
N LYS A 58 9.06 13.15 0.47
CA LYS A 58 9.77 12.52 1.58
C LYS A 58 10.74 11.43 1.10
N PRO A 59 11.73 11.03 1.92
CA PRO A 59 12.57 9.89 1.60
C PRO A 59 11.73 8.62 1.41
N PHE A 60 12.03 7.87 0.33
CA PHE A 60 11.34 6.62 -0.01
C PHE A 60 11.25 5.67 1.17
N LEU A 61 10.04 5.13 1.39
CA LEU A 61 9.77 4.05 2.32
C LEU A 61 8.62 3.19 1.79
N MET A 62 8.84 1.89 1.72
CA MET A 62 7.83 0.89 1.34
C MET A 62 7.91 -0.31 2.29
N PRO A 63 6.88 -0.56 3.10
CA PRO A 63 6.78 -1.78 3.91
C PRO A 63 6.75 -3.02 3.03
N VAL A 64 7.49 -4.06 3.42
CA VAL A 64 7.45 -5.36 2.74
C VAL A 64 6.27 -6.15 3.25
N GLU A 65 5.31 -6.42 2.36
CA GLU A 65 4.10 -7.20 2.62
C GLU A 65 4.30 -8.68 2.24
N ASP A 66 4.95 -8.95 1.11
CA ASP A 66 5.27 -10.31 0.65
C ASP A 66 6.56 -10.33 -0.19
N VAL A 67 7.14 -11.53 -0.36
CA VAL A 67 8.40 -11.76 -1.06
C VAL A 67 8.26 -12.96 -2.01
N PHE A 68 8.54 -12.70 -3.28
CA PHE A 68 8.49 -13.68 -4.36
C PHE A 68 9.87 -13.86 -4.98
N THR A 69 10.11 -15.05 -5.54
CA THR A 69 11.27 -15.30 -6.41
C THR A 69 10.75 -15.58 -7.80
N ILE A 70 11.16 -14.76 -8.76
CA ILE A 70 10.86 -14.99 -10.16
C ILE A 70 12.08 -15.64 -10.80
N THR A 71 11.92 -16.89 -11.25
CA THR A 71 12.99 -17.65 -11.91
C THR A 71 13.59 -16.85 -13.05
N GLY A 72 14.91 -16.62 -13.01
CA GLY A 72 15.64 -15.86 -14.03
C GLY A 72 15.57 -14.33 -13.91
N ARG A 73 14.73 -13.75 -13.03
CA ARG A 73 14.70 -12.29 -12.78
C ARG A 73 15.23 -11.91 -11.39
N GLY A 74 15.00 -12.75 -10.37
CA GLY A 74 15.47 -12.53 -9.01
C GLY A 74 14.33 -12.37 -8.00
N THR A 75 14.61 -11.67 -6.90
CA THR A 75 13.68 -11.52 -5.77
C THR A 75 12.86 -10.24 -5.92
N VAL A 76 11.54 -10.38 -5.87
CA VAL A 76 10.57 -9.28 -5.89
C VAL A 76 9.96 -9.16 -4.52
N VAL A 77 9.95 -7.95 -3.98
CA VAL A 77 9.22 -7.62 -2.75
C VAL A 77 8.01 -6.77 -3.11
N THR A 78 6.86 -7.05 -2.50
CA THR A 78 5.63 -6.30 -2.76
C THR A 78 5.23 -5.48 -1.55
N GLY A 79 4.61 -4.33 -1.81
CA GLY A 79 3.97 -3.53 -0.78
C GLY A 79 3.43 -2.21 -1.33
N ARG A 80 2.73 -1.48 -0.47
CA ARG A 80 2.36 -0.09 -0.76
C ARG A 80 3.52 0.85 -0.44
N VAL A 81 3.86 1.74 -1.37
CA VAL A 81 4.80 2.84 -1.07
C VAL A 81 4.13 3.76 -0.05
N GLU A 82 4.69 3.85 1.15
CA GLU A 82 4.14 4.68 2.23
C GLU A 82 4.45 6.16 1.96
N ARG A 83 5.67 6.45 1.52
CA ARG A 83 6.13 7.81 1.20
C ARG A 83 7.29 7.82 0.21
N GLY A 84 7.52 8.97 -0.39
CA GLY A 84 8.59 9.18 -1.36
C GLY A 84 8.34 8.53 -2.70
N GLN A 85 9.43 8.37 -3.46
CA GLN A 85 9.43 7.77 -4.79
C GLN A 85 10.65 6.87 -4.97
N VAL A 86 10.51 5.84 -5.81
CA VAL A 86 11.59 4.94 -6.22
C VAL A 86 11.49 4.61 -7.69
N LYS A 87 12.63 4.46 -8.37
CA LYS A 87 12.70 4.00 -9.76
C LYS A 87 13.78 2.94 -9.94
N ALA A 88 13.75 2.30 -11.10
CA ALA A 88 14.83 1.41 -11.50
C ALA A 88 16.19 2.17 -11.49
N GLY A 89 17.20 1.54 -10.89
CA GLY A 89 18.53 2.09 -10.68
C GLY A 89 18.78 2.72 -9.32
N ASP A 90 17.73 3.01 -8.54
CA ASP A 90 17.90 3.61 -7.21
C ASP A 90 18.50 2.59 -6.21
N GLU A 91 19.45 3.07 -5.39
CA GLU A 91 19.95 2.32 -4.23
C GLU A 91 18.93 2.42 -3.09
N VAL A 92 18.62 1.29 -2.45
CA VAL A 92 17.73 1.18 -1.30
C VAL A 92 18.36 0.31 -0.20
N GLU A 93 17.88 0.50 1.03
CA GLU A 93 18.20 -0.34 2.18
C GLU A 93 17.01 -1.21 2.57
N ILE A 94 17.26 -2.48 2.85
CA ILE A 94 16.32 -3.37 3.51
C ILE A 94 16.57 -3.25 5.02
N VAL A 95 15.62 -2.66 5.75
CA VAL A 95 15.79 -2.27 7.16
C VAL A 95 14.81 -3.04 8.06
N GLY A 96 15.28 -3.45 9.24
CA GLY A 96 14.47 -4.07 10.29
C GLY A 96 14.69 -5.57 10.43
N LEU A 97 14.44 -6.11 11.63
CA LEU A 97 14.49 -7.53 12.04
C LEU A 97 15.85 -8.26 11.90
N LYS A 98 16.62 -7.99 10.85
CA LYS A 98 17.96 -8.50 10.54
C LYS A 98 18.92 -7.32 10.35
N GLU A 99 20.19 -7.62 10.11
CA GLU A 99 21.18 -6.63 9.73
C GLU A 99 20.74 -5.89 8.45
N THR A 100 20.92 -4.56 8.44
CA THR A 100 20.53 -3.74 7.29
C THR A 100 21.42 -4.03 6.10
N ARG A 101 20.81 -4.23 4.93
CA ARG A 101 21.54 -4.48 3.68
C ARG A 101 21.17 -3.47 2.61
N LYS A 102 22.16 -3.07 1.83
CA LYS A 102 21.97 -2.24 0.63
C LYS A 102 21.73 -3.12 -0.59
N THR A 103 20.89 -2.65 -1.49
CA THR A 103 20.65 -3.24 -2.80
C THR A 103 20.23 -2.16 -3.78
N ILE A 104 20.05 -2.54 -5.04
CA ILE A 104 19.56 -1.68 -6.11
C ILE A 104 18.22 -2.22 -6.58
N VAL A 105 17.24 -1.34 -6.71
CA VAL A 105 15.98 -1.65 -7.37
C VAL A 105 16.25 -1.74 -8.86
N THR A 106 16.03 -2.90 -9.47
CA THR A 106 16.29 -3.12 -10.90
C THR A 106 15.07 -2.89 -11.77
N ALA A 107 13.87 -3.05 -11.21
CA ALA A 107 12.60 -2.78 -11.86
C ALA A 107 11.53 -2.53 -10.81
N VAL A 108 10.49 -1.77 -11.18
CA VAL A 108 9.29 -1.57 -10.38
C VAL A 108 8.08 -1.91 -11.26
N GLU A 109 7.15 -2.70 -10.73
CA GLU A 109 6.02 -3.22 -11.49
C GLU A 109 4.70 -3.07 -10.72
N MET A 110 3.61 -2.86 -11.45
CA MET A 110 2.24 -2.92 -10.93
C MET A 110 1.40 -3.82 -11.86
N PHE A 111 0.85 -4.91 -11.33
CA PHE A 111 0.01 -5.86 -12.08
C PHE A 111 0.58 -6.29 -13.45
N LYS A 112 1.84 -6.78 -13.47
CA LYS A 112 2.56 -7.24 -14.69
C LYS A 112 2.84 -6.13 -15.72
N LYS A 113 2.75 -4.87 -15.32
CA LYS A 113 3.20 -3.72 -16.12
C LYS A 113 4.41 -3.09 -15.46
N ASP A 114 5.45 -2.87 -16.24
CA ASP A 114 6.62 -2.11 -15.82
C ASP A 114 6.23 -0.64 -15.61
N LEU A 115 6.78 -0.03 -14.57
CA LEU A 115 6.63 1.38 -14.25
C LEU A 115 7.99 2.07 -14.35
N ASP A 116 7.99 3.32 -14.83
CA ASP A 116 9.19 4.16 -14.82
C ASP A 116 9.63 4.50 -13.39
N PHE A 117 8.66 4.71 -12.50
CA PHE A 117 8.82 4.93 -11.07
C PHE A 117 7.56 4.52 -10.31
N ALA A 118 7.69 4.31 -9.01
CA ALA A 118 6.58 4.21 -8.07
C ALA A 118 6.64 5.32 -7.04
N GLN A 119 5.49 5.75 -6.56
CA GLN A 119 5.34 6.85 -5.62
C GLN A 119 4.37 6.50 -4.49
N ALA A 120 4.38 7.32 -3.44
CA ALA A 120 3.48 7.21 -2.30
C ALA A 120 2.03 6.90 -2.74
N GLY A 121 1.46 5.85 -2.14
CA GLY A 121 0.12 5.33 -2.43
C GLY A 121 0.08 4.14 -3.40
N ASP A 122 1.11 3.92 -4.23
CA ASP A 122 1.12 2.86 -5.23
C ASP A 122 1.39 1.48 -4.59
N ASN A 123 0.64 0.45 -5.01
CA ASN A 123 0.92 -0.94 -4.63
C ASN A 123 1.77 -1.58 -5.72
N VAL A 124 3.04 -1.88 -5.41
CA VAL A 124 4.03 -2.28 -6.42
C VAL A 124 4.84 -3.49 -6.00
N GLY A 125 5.42 -4.17 -6.98
CA GLY A 125 6.53 -5.10 -6.79
C GLY A 125 7.85 -4.41 -7.17
N ALA A 126 8.84 -4.44 -6.26
CA ALA A 126 10.19 -3.97 -6.51
C ALA A 126 11.14 -5.17 -6.68
N LEU A 127 11.79 -5.27 -7.84
CA LEU A 127 12.79 -6.29 -8.11
C LEU A 127 14.15 -5.84 -7.55
N LEU A 128 14.80 -6.69 -6.77
CA LEU A 128 16.02 -6.35 -6.04
C LEU A 128 17.24 -7.10 -6.58
N ARG A 129 18.36 -6.39 -6.75
CA ARG A 129 19.61 -6.98 -7.24
C ARG A 129 20.34 -7.76 -6.15
N GLY A 130 20.68 -9.02 -6.44
CA GLY A 130 21.58 -9.82 -5.60
C GLY A 130 21.03 -10.13 -4.20
N ILE A 131 19.70 -10.05 -4.05
CA ILE A 131 18.98 -10.38 -2.84
C ILE A 131 18.27 -11.70 -3.07
N ASN A 132 18.41 -12.65 -2.14
CA ASN A 132 17.63 -13.88 -2.15
C ASN A 132 16.36 -13.72 -1.30
N ARG A 133 15.41 -14.65 -1.48
CA ARG A 133 14.16 -14.64 -0.73
C ARG A 133 14.39 -14.72 0.78
N GLU A 134 15.37 -15.49 1.24
CA GLU A 134 15.71 -15.65 2.65
C GLU A 134 16.35 -14.42 3.29
N ASP A 135 16.89 -13.50 2.49
CA ASP A 135 17.49 -12.25 2.98
C ASP A 135 16.43 -11.20 3.35
N VAL A 136 15.19 -11.36 2.86
CA VAL A 136 14.09 -10.42 3.08
C VAL A 136 12.86 -11.11 3.66
N GLN A 137 12.16 -10.46 4.56
CA GLN A 137 10.93 -10.98 5.13
C GLN A 137 9.92 -9.88 5.40
N ARG A 138 8.64 -10.28 5.47
CA ARG A 138 7.54 -9.41 5.90
C ARG A 138 7.86 -8.74 7.23
N GLY A 139 7.52 -7.46 7.35
CA GLY A 139 7.81 -6.63 8.51
C GLY A 139 9.13 -5.87 8.44
N GLN A 140 9.95 -6.10 7.41
CA GLN A 140 11.02 -5.18 7.02
C GLN A 140 10.46 -4.06 6.14
N VAL A 141 11.27 -3.02 5.91
CA VAL A 141 10.96 -1.94 4.98
C VAL A 141 12.06 -1.81 3.95
N LEU A 142 11.70 -1.47 2.71
CA LEU A 142 12.64 -0.83 1.79
C LEU A 142 12.65 0.66 2.07
N ALA A 143 13.83 1.25 2.23
CA ALA A 143 13.97 2.67 2.52
C ALA A 143 15.10 3.30 1.70
N LYS A 144 15.00 4.62 1.47
CA LYS A 144 16.15 5.39 0.97
C LYS A 144 17.32 5.23 1.96
N PRO A 145 18.57 4.99 1.49
CA PRO A 145 19.68 4.71 2.39
C PRO A 145 19.86 5.76 3.49
N GLY A 146 19.98 5.32 4.73
CA GLY A 146 20.15 6.17 5.91
C GLY A 146 18.92 6.96 6.35
N SER A 147 17.77 6.84 5.67
CA SER A 147 16.55 7.58 6.02
C SER A 147 15.75 6.98 7.18
N VAL A 148 15.98 5.71 7.50
CA VAL A 148 15.32 4.96 8.58
C VAL A 148 16.36 4.15 9.33
N LYS A 149 16.22 4.03 10.65
CA LYS A 149 17.06 3.18 11.49
C LYS A 149 16.18 2.21 12.29
N PRO A 150 16.62 0.95 12.48
CA PRO A 150 15.90 0.02 13.33
C PRO A 150 16.13 0.39 14.81
N HIS A 151 15.06 0.33 15.60
CA HIS A 151 15.09 0.59 17.04
C HIS A 151 14.44 -0.58 17.80
N SER A 152 14.94 -0.88 19.00
CA SER A 152 14.41 -1.96 19.86
C SER A 152 13.80 -1.47 21.18
N LYS A 153 13.93 -0.17 21.48
CA LYS A 153 13.36 0.47 22.68
C LYS A 153 12.78 1.81 22.29
N PHE A 154 11.56 2.08 22.72
CA PHE A 154 10.84 3.33 22.52
C PHE A 154 9.88 3.57 23.69
N VAL A 155 9.44 4.82 23.86
CA VAL A 155 8.37 5.18 24.79
C VAL A 155 7.08 5.25 23.98
N ALA A 156 6.02 4.63 24.46
CA ALA A 156 4.69 4.66 23.84
C ALA A 156 3.60 4.88 24.87
N GLN A 157 2.53 5.52 24.44
CA GLN A 157 1.24 5.52 25.13
C GLN A 157 0.37 4.47 24.43
N VAL A 158 -0.11 3.49 25.20
CA VAL A 158 -0.90 2.35 24.72
C VAL A 158 -2.30 2.43 25.31
#